data_AF-A0A2D6PZD6-F1
#
_entry.id   AF-A0A2D6PZD6-F1
#
_cell.length_a   1.000
_cell.length_b   1.000
_cell.length_c   1.000
_cell.angle_alpha   90.00
_cell.angle_beta   90.00
_cell.angle_gamma   90.00
#
_symmetry.space_group_name_H-M   'P 1'
#
loop_
_entity.id
_entity.type
_entity.pdbx_description
1 polymer ?
#
loop_
_entity_poly.entity_id
_entity_poly.type
_entity_poly.pdbx_seq_one_letter_code
_entity_poly.pdbx_strand_id
1 'polypeptide(L)'
;MAQAKSSNSPAMAFIMDYLQEHGDTVYAEVKAAAEADGHSIYPIMYGRAKTLLGMITEENRSRRRRRKAPKDDGKPARLRQGASGADSTANELSSFLERFRELEEERNRYRAALLSVEKLLRDALASASS
;
A
#
# COMPACT_ATOMS: atom_id res chain seq x y z
N MET A 1 4.65 -21.26 8.25
CA MET A 1 4.31 -20.29 7.19
C MET A 1 4.72 -18.91 7.67
N ALA A 2 5.70 -18.29 7.02
CA ALA A 2 6.25 -17.00 7.45
C ALA A 2 5.41 -15.85 6.90
N GLN A 3 4.75 -15.09 7.78
CA GLN A 3 4.08 -13.84 7.39
C GLN A 3 5.13 -12.77 7.12
N ALA A 4 5.09 -12.20 5.92
CA ALA A 4 5.86 -11.03 5.55
C ALA A 4 5.43 -9.86 6.45
N LYS A 5 6.37 -9.32 7.21
CA LYS A 5 6.21 -8.12 8.05
C LYS A 5 5.94 -6.93 7.13
N SER A 6 4.69 -6.73 6.73
CA SER A 6 4.29 -5.55 5.96
C SER A 6 4.43 -4.32 6.87
N SER A 7 4.95 -3.22 6.33
CA SER A 7 5.09 -1.92 7.01
C SER A 7 3.74 -1.25 7.32
N ASN A 8 2.65 -2.02 7.32
CA ASN A 8 1.33 -1.56 7.70
C ASN A 8 1.22 -1.62 9.22
N SER A 9 0.58 -0.60 9.80
CA SER A 9 0.25 -0.66 11.22
C SER A 9 -0.60 -1.91 11.50
N PRO A 10 -0.50 -2.55 12.68
CA PRO A 10 -1.27 -3.75 13.00
C PRO A 10 -2.78 -3.59 12.73
N ALA A 11 -3.31 -2.41 13.04
CA ALA A 11 -4.69 -2.03 12.77
C ALA A 11 -5.03 -1.96 11.26
N MET A 12 -4.08 -1.61 10.39
CA MET A 12 -4.29 -1.62 8.93
C MET A 12 -4.30 -3.04 8.37
N ALA A 13 -3.41 -3.91 8.86
CA ALA A 13 -3.40 -5.33 8.50
C ALA A 13 -4.73 -5.99 8.85
N PHE A 14 -5.21 -5.78 10.09
CA PHE A 14 -6.52 -6.26 10.54
C PHE A 14 -7.66 -5.86 9.59
N ILE A 15 -7.73 -4.58 9.21
CA ILE A 15 -8.79 -4.10 8.31
C ILE A 15 -8.71 -4.80 6.94
N MET A 16 -7.50 -5.01 6.41
CA MET A 16 -7.33 -5.64 5.11
C MET A 16 -7.74 -7.12 5.14
N ASP A 17 -7.31 -7.86 6.16
CA ASP A 17 -7.67 -9.26 6.36
C ASP A 17 -9.19 -9.40 6.57
N TYR A 18 -9.78 -8.57 7.43
CA TYR A 18 -11.21 -8.55 7.69
C TYR A 18 -12.05 -8.25 6.45
N LEU A 19 -11.64 -7.26 5.64
CA LEU A 19 -12.33 -6.94 4.39
C LEU A 19 -12.16 -8.04 3.33
N GLN A 20 -11.01 -8.72 3.31
CA GLN A 20 -10.79 -9.84 2.39
C GLN A 20 -11.66 -11.05 2.73
N GLU A 21 -11.89 -11.32 4.01
CA GLU A 21 -12.75 -12.41 4.50
C GLU A 21 -14.25 -12.10 4.43
N HIS A 22 -14.66 -10.88 4.81
CA HIS A 22 -16.06 -10.50 4.93
C HIS A 22 -16.59 -9.63 3.78
N GLY A 23 -15.78 -9.39 2.75
CA GLY A 23 -16.20 -8.60 1.58
C GLY A 23 -16.60 -7.17 1.95
N ASP A 24 -17.49 -6.54 1.17
CA ASP A 24 -17.91 -5.13 1.25
C ASP A 24 -18.72 -4.76 2.52
N THR A 25 -18.19 -5.08 3.70
CA THR A 25 -18.74 -4.76 5.02
C THR A 25 -18.67 -3.27 5.32
N VAL A 26 -19.55 -2.79 6.20
CA VAL A 26 -19.68 -1.38 6.54
C VAL A 26 -18.62 -1.00 7.59
N TYR A 27 -18.10 0.22 7.53
CA TYR A 27 -17.08 0.71 8.47
C TYR A 27 -17.40 0.45 9.95
N ALA A 28 -18.66 0.59 10.35
CA ALA A 28 -19.08 0.38 11.73
C ALA A 28 -18.83 -1.06 12.22
N GLU A 29 -18.98 -2.05 11.35
CA GLU A 29 -18.77 -3.46 11.66
C GLU A 29 -17.29 -3.77 11.77
N VAL A 30 -16.48 -3.28 10.82
CA VAL A 30 -15.02 -3.40 10.87
C VAL A 30 -14.46 -2.72 12.11
N LYS A 31 -15.04 -1.58 12.51
CA LYS A 31 -14.64 -0.86 13.73
C LYS A 31 -14.95 -1.68 14.98
N ALA A 32 -16.14 -2.24 15.10
CA ALA A 32 -16.51 -3.06 16.24
C ALA A 32 -15.61 -4.32 16.34
N ALA A 33 -15.32 -4.95 15.20
CA ALA A 33 -14.42 -6.11 15.14
C ALA A 33 -12.97 -5.74 15.53
N ALA A 34 -12.48 -4.60 15.03
CA ALA A 34 -11.14 -4.12 15.36
C ALA A 34 -11.03 -3.71 16.84
N GLU A 35 -12.04 -3.05 17.40
CA GLU A 35 -12.06 -2.69 18.82
C GLU A 35 -12.10 -3.93 19.72
N ALA A 36 -12.82 -4.98 19.31
CA ALA A 36 -12.81 -6.28 20.00
C ALA A 36 -11.42 -6.94 19.99
N ASP A 37 -10.63 -6.71 18.95
CA ASP A 37 -9.25 -7.20 18.80
C ASP A 37 -8.19 -6.21 19.36
N GLY A 38 -8.63 -5.16 20.06
CA GLY A 38 -7.74 -4.17 20.69
C GLY A 38 -7.11 -3.18 19.71
N HIS A 39 -7.66 -3.03 18.51
CA HIS A 39 -7.20 -2.12 17.47
C HIS A 39 -8.11 -0.89 17.35
N SER A 40 -7.51 0.30 17.48
CA SER A 40 -8.19 1.55 17.16
C SER A 40 -8.07 1.86 15.68
N ILE A 41 -9.19 1.82 14.96
CA ILE A 41 -9.24 2.12 13.52
C ILE A 41 -9.92 3.45 13.23
N TYR A 42 -9.48 4.12 12.17
CA TYR A 42 -10.03 5.40 11.72
C TYR A 42 -10.63 5.28 10.31
N PRO A 43 -11.60 6.15 9.93
CA PRO A 43 -12.23 6.09 8.60
C PRO A 43 -11.24 6.20 7.43
N ILE A 44 -10.13 6.92 7.61
CA ILE A 44 -9.06 7.04 6.61
C ILE A 44 -8.37 5.70 6.33
N MET A 45 -8.20 4.86 7.35
CA MET A 45 -7.57 3.54 7.22
C MET A 45 -8.48 2.59 6.45
N TYR A 46 -9.78 2.58 6.79
CA TYR A 46 -10.80 1.81 6.08
C TYR A 46 -10.92 2.20 4.60
N GLY A 47 -10.93 3.50 4.30
CA GLY A 47 -10.95 3.99 2.91
C GLY A 47 -9.70 3.59 2.12
N ARG A 48 -8.53 3.62 2.76
CA ARG A 48 -7.27 3.15 2.18
C ARG A 48 -7.30 1.63 1.94
N ALA A 49 -7.79 0.85 2.90
CA ALA A 49 -7.86 -0.60 2.78
C ALA A 49 -8.76 -1.04 1.62
N LYS A 50 -9.95 -0.44 1.48
CA LYS A 50 -10.83 -0.68 0.32
C LYS A 50 -10.20 -0.31 -1.02
N THR A 51 -9.33 0.69 -1.04
CA THR A 51 -8.59 1.07 -2.26
C THR A 51 -7.50 0.03 -2.57
N LEU A 52 -6.74 -0.40 -1.57
CA LEU A 52 -5.67 -1.40 -1.73
C LEU A 52 -6.22 -2.77 -2.16
N LEU A 53 -7.40 -3.14 -1.66
CA LEU A 53 -8.09 -4.38 -2.05
C LEU A 53 -8.80 -4.29 -3.41
N GLY A 54 -8.71 -3.15 -4.12
CA GLY A 54 -9.34 -2.96 -5.42
C GLY A 54 -10.87 -2.90 -5.40
N MET A 55 -11.50 -2.87 -4.22
CA MET A 55 -12.96 -2.82 -4.05
C MET A 55 -13.56 -1.49 -4.51
N ILE A 56 -12.76 -0.42 -4.51
CA ILE A 56 -13.14 0.87 -5.10
C ILE A 56 -12.61 0.91 -6.53
N THR A 57 -13.43 0.46 -7.48
CA THR A 57 -13.18 0.67 -8.91
C THR A 57 -13.18 2.18 -9.24
N GLU A 58 -12.32 2.62 -10.16
CA GLU A 58 -12.21 4.03 -10.57
C GLU A 58 -13.55 4.65 -11.00
N GLU A 59 -14.45 3.81 -11.52
CA GLU A 59 -15.81 4.16 -11.92
C GLU A 59 -16.68 4.65 -10.75
N ASN A 60 -16.47 4.12 -9.54
CA ASN A 60 -17.18 4.57 -8.34
C ASN A 60 -16.65 5.92 -7.81
N ARG A 61 -15.37 6.25 -8.06
CA ARG A 61 -14.82 7.59 -7.76
C ARG A 61 -15.42 8.65 -8.69
N SER A 62 -15.59 8.34 -9.97
CA SER A 62 -16.12 9.29 -10.95
C SER A 62 -17.62 9.58 -10.72
N ARG A 63 -18.42 8.59 -10.31
CA ARG A 63 -19.84 8.79 -9.93
C ARG A 63 -20.03 9.65 -8.69
N ARG A 64 -19.18 9.52 -7.66
CA ARG A 64 -19.25 10.38 -6.45
C ARG A 64 -18.86 11.83 -6.75
N ARG A 65 -17.89 12.08 -7.64
CA ARG A 65 -17.56 13.44 -8.11
C ARG A 65 -18.74 14.10 -8.84
N ARG A 66 -19.51 13.35 -9.63
CA ARG A 66 -20.67 13.86 -10.38
C ARG A 66 -21.90 14.16 -9.51
N ARG A 67 -22.10 13.43 -8.40
CA ARG A 67 -23.24 13.63 -7.49
C ARG A 67 -23.11 14.83 -6.56
N LYS A 68 -21.91 15.44 -6.44
CA LYS A 68 -21.65 16.60 -5.57
C LYS A 68 -21.54 17.92 -6.35
N ALA A 69 -22.15 18.00 -7.53
CA ALA A 69 -22.36 19.28 -8.20
C ALA A 69 -23.76 19.79 -7.84
N PRO A 70 -23.91 20.75 -6.91
CA PRO A 70 -25.10 21.58 -6.93
C PRO A 70 -25.12 22.33 -8.27
N LYS A 71 -26.26 22.28 -8.98
CA LYS A 71 -26.56 23.25 -10.02
C LYS A 71 -26.75 24.58 -9.30
N ASP A 72 -25.69 25.35 -9.20
CA ASP A 72 -25.73 26.69 -8.62
C ASP A 72 -25.50 27.72 -9.74
N ASP A 73 -26.35 28.73 -9.74
CA ASP A 73 -26.60 29.64 -10.84
C ASP A 73 -25.39 30.54 -11.15
N GLY A 74 -24.69 30.24 -12.25
CA GLY A 74 -23.99 31.22 -13.08
C GLY A 74 -22.90 32.10 -12.44
N LYS A 75 -22.48 31.90 -11.19
CA LYS A 75 -21.36 32.64 -10.59
C LYS A 75 -20.06 31.87 -10.79
N PRO A 76 -19.00 32.49 -11.35
CA PRO A 76 -17.73 31.79 -11.54
C PRO A 76 -17.18 31.40 -10.18
N ALA A 77 -17.16 30.09 -9.93
CA ALA A 77 -16.57 29.51 -8.75
C ALA A 77 -15.10 29.92 -8.69
N ARG A 78 -14.74 30.75 -7.70
CA ARG A 78 -13.34 31.01 -7.36
C ARG A 78 -12.70 29.66 -7.07
N LEU A 79 -11.75 29.24 -7.91
CA LEU A 79 -10.96 28.04 -7.69
C LEU A 79 -10.35 28.13 -6.30
N ARG A 80 -10.87 27.31 -5.36
CA ARG A 80 -10.14 26.99 -4.15
C ARG A 80 -8.94 26.14 -4.56
N GLN A 81 -7.81 26.80 -4.71
CA GLN A 81 -6.50 26.19 -4.87
C GLN A 81 -6.16 25.43 -3.57
N GLY A 82 -6.63 24.19 -3.48
CA GLY A 82 -6.46 23.35 -2.29
C GLY A 82 -6.73 21.86 -2.56
N ALA A 83 -6.72 21.45 -3.82
CA ALA A 83 -6.93 20.06 -4.24
C ALA A 83 -5.61 19.32 -4.55
N SER A 84 -4.47 19.76 -4.01
CA SER A 84 -3.15 19.18 -4.28
C SER A 84 -2.71 18.09 -3.30
N GLY A 85 -3.55 17.65 -2.36
CA GLY A 85 -3.16 16.62 -1.37
C GLY A 85 -3.25 15.18 -1.86
N ALA A 86 -4.13 14.88 -2.82
CA ALA A 86 -4.29 13.52 -3.34
C ALA A 86 -3.21 13.17 -4.37
N ASP A 87 -2.85 14.12 -5.24
CA ASP A 87 -1.81 13.93 -6.25
C ASP A 87 -0.41 13.92 -5.61
N SER A 88 -0.20 14.67 -4.51
CA SER A 88 1.07 14.60 -3.77
C SER A 88 1.29 13.23 -3.15
N THR A 89 0.25 12.66 -2.52
CA THR A 89 0.35 11.35 -1.85
C THR A 89 0.52 10.20 -2.86
N ALA A 90 -0.17 10.29 -4.01
CA ALA A 90 -0.02 9.30 -5.08
C ALA A 90 1.38 9.37 -5.73
N ASN A 91 1.89 10.58 -5.99
CA ASN A 91 3.24 10.76 -6.52
C ASN A 91 4.32 10.32 -5.51
N GLU A 92 4.13 10.62 -4.23
CA GLU A 92 5.05 10.22 -3.16
C GLU A 92 5.14 8.69 -3.01
N LEU A 93 4.02 7.98 -3.16
CA LEU A 93 4.01 6.52 -3.16
C LEU A 93 4.70 5.94 -4.40
N SER A 94 4.46 6.50 -5.59
CA SER A 94 5.13 6.08 -6.82
C SER A 94 6.64 6.25 -6.72
N SER A 95 7.11 7.42 -6.24
CA SER A 95 8.54 7.67 -6.01
C SER A 95 9.14 6.77 -4.94
N PHE A 96 8.38 6.40 -3.91
CA PHE A 96 8.83 5.42 -2.92
C PHE A 96 8.98 4.02 -3.51
N LEU A 97 8.02 3.58 -4.34
CA LEU A 97 8.05 2.26 -4.98
C LEU A 97 9.20 2.14 -5.99
N GLU A 98 9.51 3.20 -6.73
CA GLU A 98 10.67 3.24 -7.62
C GLU A 98 11.97 3.06 -6.83
N ARG A 99 12.18 3.86 -5.77
CA ARG A 99 13.35 3.70 -4.89
C ARG A 99 13.42 2.32 -4.24
N PHE A 100 12.28 1.76 -3.85
CA PHE A 100 12.22 0.42 -3.28
C PHE A 100 12.66 -0.66 -4.28
N ARG A 101 12.22 -0.55 -5.55
CA ARG A 101 12.65 -1.47 -6.63
C ARG A 101 14.15 -1.35 -6.88
N GLU A 102 14.68 -0.14 -6.96
CA GLU A 102 16.12 0.10 -7.09
C GLU A 102 16.91 -0.57 -5.96
N LEU A 103 16.46 -0.41 -4.72
CA LEU A 103 17.07 -1.05 -3.55
C LEU A 103 16.98 -2.58 -3.60
N GLU A 104 15.86 -3.14 -4.08
CA GLU A 104 15.74 -4.59 -4.25
C GLU A 104 16.68 -5.13 -5.32
N GLU A 105 16.82 -4.43 -6.44
CA GLU A 105 17.76 -4.77 -7.51
C GLU A 105 19.21 -4.72 -7.01
N GLU A 106 19.56 -3.68 -6.26
CA GLU A 106 20.88 -3.51 -5.68
C GLU A 106 21.19 -4.61 -4.65
N ARG A 107 20.22 -4.92 -3.77
CA ARG A 107 20.31 -6.05 -2.83
C ARG A 107 20.51 -7.38 -3.57
N ASN A 108 19.77 -7.61 -4.65
CA ASN A 108 19.89 -8.83 -5.43
C ASN A 108 21.26 -8.94 -6.11
N ARG A 109 21.80 -7.82 -6.62
CA ARG A 109 23.14 -7.76 -7.19
C ARG A 109 24.22 -8.09 -6.15
N TYR A 110 24.12 -7.54 -4.95
CA TYR A 110 25.05 -7.85 -3.86
C TYR A 110 24.99 -9.33 -3.46
N ARG A 111 23.79 -9.91 -3.38
CA ARG A 111 23.64 -11.34 -3.11
C ARG A 111 24.29 -12.20 -4.19
N ALA A 112 24.09 -11.87 -5.46
CA ALA A 112 24.71 -12.59 -6.58
C ALA A 112 26.24 -12.51 -6.53
N ALA A 113 26.80 -11.33 -6.21
CA ALA A 113 28.24 -11.16 -6.05
C ALA A 113 28.79 -12.00 -4.89
N LEU A 114 28.11 -12.02 -3.74
CA LEU A 114 28.51 -12.84 -2.59
C LEU A 114 28.50 -14.34 -2.91
N LEU A 115 27.48 -14.82 -3.63
CA LEU A 115 27.41 -16.21 -4.07
C LEU A 115 28.53 -16.57 -5.05
N SER A 116 28.91 -15.64 -5.94
CA SER A 116 30.04 -15.81 -6.84
C SER A 116 31.36 -15.93 -6.08
N VAL A 117 31.60 -15.05 -5.11
CA VAL A 117 32.79 -15.09 -4.24
C VAL A 117 32.84 -16.40 -3.45
N GLU A 118 31.72 -16.82 -2.87
CA GLU A 118 31.62 -18.08 -2.14
C GLU A 118 31.99 -19.28 -3.03
N LYS A 119 31.48 -19.31 -4.26
CA LYS A 119 31.81 -20.36 -5.24
C LYS A 119 33.31 -20.39 -5.53
N LEU A 120 33.91 -19.24 -5.84
CA LEU A 120 35.35 -19.14 -6.12
C LEU A 120 36.21 -19.62 -4.94
N LEU A 121 35.82 -19.28 -3.71
CA LEU A 121 36.52 -19.74 -2.51
C LEU A 121 36.41 -21.26 -2.32
N ARG A 122 35.24 -21.85 -2.56
CA ARG A 122 35.06 -23.31 -2.51
C ARG A 122 35.90 -24.02 -3.57
N ASP A 123 35.89 -23.53 -4.80
CA ASP A 123 36.65 -24.12 -5.90
C ASP A 123 38.17 -24.07 -5.61
N ALA A 124 38.68 -22.94 -5.10
CA ALA A 124 40.09 -22.78 -4.73
C ALA A 124 40.52 -23.70 -3.57
N LEU A 125 39.65 -23.87 -2.56
CA LEU A 125 39.91 -24.80 -1.45
C LEU A 125 39.91 -26.27 -1.90
N ALA A 126 39.01 -26.63 -2.81
CA ALA A 126 38.95 -27.98 -3.38
C ALA A 126 40.19 -28.29 -4.24
N SER A 127 40.66 -27.33 -5.04
CA SER A 127 41.86 -27.51 -5.87
C SER A 127 43.16 -27.55 -5.05
N ALA A 128 43.19 -26.93 -3.86
CA ALA A 128 44.36 -26.96 -2.98
C ALA A 128 44.46 -28.24 -2.12
N SER A 129 43.37 -29.01 -2.00
CA SER A 129 43.30 -30.25 -1.21
C SER A 129 43.43 -31.52 -2.06
N SER A 130 43.60 -31.38 -3.38
CA SER A 130 43.83 -32.47 -4.35
C SER A 130 45.28 -32.44 -4.82
#